data_AF-A0A433PG69-F1
#
_entry.id   AF-A0A433PG69-F1
#
_cell.length_a   1.000
_cell.length_b   1.000
_cell.length_c   1.000
_cell.angle_alpha   90.00
_cell.angle_beta   90.00
_cell.angle_gamma   90.00
#
_symmetry.space_group_name_H-M   'P 1'
#
loop_
_entity.id
_entity.type
_entity.pdbx_description
1 polymer ?
#
loop_
_entity_poly.entity_id
_entity_poly.type
_entity_poly.pdbx_seq_one_letter_code
_entity_poly.pdbx_strand_id
1 'polypeptide(L)'
;MAGARIPLPSNDFRALSPLEYHWNDPPQKIFHKHVDSDHPIDAQYVKEVVMGVLAECKQLKSGSAQKRVLADTERRIKGFVDQLDKGEIDARLVSSLGELCEGEWLNRLRFLKEQGFWLGFS
;
A
#
# COMPACT_ATOMS: atom_id res chain seq x y z
N MET A 1 55.72 45.56 -17.25
CA MET A 1 55.81 44.08 -17.24
C MET A 1 54.45 43.55 -16.84
N ALA A 2 53.70 43.02 -17.81
CA ALA A 2 52.38 42.44 -17.59
C ALA A 2 52.55 40.95 -17.27
N GLY A 3 52.22 40.55 -16.04
CA GLY A 3 52.17 39.14 -15.64
C GLY A 3 50.90 38.49 -16.19
N ALA A 4 51.06 37.43 -16.99
CA ALA A 4 49.98 36.70 -17.63
C ALA A 4 49.00 36.11 -16.60
N ARG A 5 47.69 36.31 -16.82
CA ARG A 5 46.63 35.56 -16.14
C ARG A 5 46.58 34.15 -16.72
N ILE A 6 46.97 33.16 -15.93
CA ILE A 6 46.80 31.74 -16.28
C ILE A 6 45.29 31.41 -16.13
N PRO A 7 44.60 30.86 -17.15
CA PRO A 7 43.24 30.38 -16.99
C PRO A 7 43.28 29.10 -16.14
N LEU A 8 42.59 29.09 -15.01
CA LEU A 8 42.42 27.89 -14.20
C LEU A 8 41.59 26.85 -14.98
N PRO A 9 41.99 25.57 -15.00
CA PRO A 9 41.24 24.53 -15.70
C PRO A 9 39.86 24.32 -15.06
N SER A 10 38.85 24.22 -15.94
CA SER A 10 37.40 24.23 -15.67
C SER A 10 36.83 23.04 -14.87
N ASN A 11 37.64 22.28 -14.14
CA ASN A 11 37.24 21.01 -13.53
C ASN A 11 37.55 20.92 -12.02
N ASP A 12 37.57 22.04 -11.31
CA ASP A 12 37.65 22.00 -9.85
C ASP A 12 36.24 21.77 -9.27
N PHE A 13 35.99 20.60 -8.68
CA PHE A 13 34.73 20.29 -7.98
C PHE A 13 34.43 21.28 -6.83
N ARG A 14 35.44 22.01 -6.35
CA ARG A 14 35.29 23.05 -5.31
C ARG A 14 34.83 24.39 -5.86
N ALA A 15 34.85 24.58 -7.18
CA ALA A 15 34.42 25.80 -7.85
C ALA A 15 32.95 25.73 -8.32
N LEU A 16 32.23 24.65 -7.99
CA LEU A 16 30.78 24.65 -8.07
C LEU A 16 30.28 25.56 -6.95
N SER A 17 29.86 26.78 -7.33
CA SER A 17 28.96 27.63 -6.55
C SER A 17 27.95 26.77 -5.79
N PRO A 18 27.57 27.13 -4.54
CA PRO A 18 26.72 26.31 -3.69
C PRO A 18 25.36 26.12 -4.38
N LEU A 19 25.28 25.09 -5.23
CA LEU A 19 24.03 24.48 -5.61
C LEU A 19 23.52 23.97 -4.28
N GLU A 20 22.49 24.65 -3.78
CA GLU A 20 21.68 24.33 -2.60
C GLU A 20 21.07 22.93 -2.76
N TYR A 21 21.90 21.91 -2.82
CA TYR A 21 21.51 20.53 -2.62
C TYR A 21 21.63 20.29 -1.12
N HIS A 22 20.59 20.73 -0.41
CA HIS A 22 20.33 20.32 0.96
C HIS A 22 20.01 18.81 0.95
N TRP A 23 21.04 17.99 0.85
CA TRP A 23 20.95 16.53 0.95
C TRP A 23 20.46 16.06 2.33
N ASN A 24 20.36 16.99 3.27
CA ASN A 24 19.88 16.80 4.62
C ASN A 24 18.51 17.44 4.88
N ASP A 25 17.85 17.99 3.86
CA ASP A 25 16.44 18.33 3.98
C ASP A 25 15.64 17.04 3.75
N PRO A 26 15.00 16.46 4.79
CA PRO A 26 14.08 15.37 4.55
C PRO A 26 13.00 15.88 3.59
N PRO A 27 12.62 15.11 2.55
CA PRO A 27 11.61 15.55 1.61
C PRO A 27 10.34 15.93 2.37
N GLN A 28 9.95 17.21 2.37
CA GLN A 28 8.76 17.65 3.10
C GLN A 28 7.44 17.09 2.52
N LYS A 29 7.51 16.42 1.36
CA LYS A 29 6.37 15.88 0.61
C LYS A 29 6.04 14.41 0.86
N ILE A 30 6.77 13.69 1.72
CA ILE A 30 6.39 12.29 2.06
C ILE A 30 5.24 12.21 3.07
N PHE A 31 4.92 13.30 3.78
CA PHE A 31 3.78 13.35 4.70
C PHE A 31 2.58 14.01 4.02
N HIS A 32 1.94 13.30 3.10
CA HIS A 32 0.57 13.65 2.74
C HIS A 32 -0.30 13.32 3.95
N LYS A 33 -0.75 14.35 4.68
CA LYS A 33 -1.87 14.19 5.61
C LYS A 33 -3.06 13.83 4.74
N HIS A 34 -3.54 12.59 4.84
CA HIS A 34 -4.77 12.18 4.17
C HIS A 34 -5.84 13.21 4.53
N VAL A 35 -6.35 13.88 3.50
CA VAL A 35 -7.55 14.71 3.63
C VAL A 35 -8.65 13.71 3.92
N ASP A 36 -9.28 13.84 5.09
CA ASP A 36 -10.39 12.98 5.51
C ASP A 36 -11.36 12.86 4.32
N SER A 37 -11.43 11.68 3.71
CA SER A 37 -12.39 11.42 2.63
C SER A 37 -13.79 11.77 3.15
N ASP A 38 -14.55 12.54 2.38
CA ASP A 38 -15.91 13.02 2.73
C ASP A 38 -16.93 11.88 2.98
N HIS A 39 -16.52 10.63 2.79
CA HIS A 39 -17.31 9.44 3.09
C HIS A 39 -16.68 8.76 4.32
N PRO A 40 -17.39 8.71 5.47
CA PRO A 40 -16.89 7.98 6.62
C PRO A 40 -16.83 6.50 6.25
N ILE A 41 -15.64 6.00 5.93
CA ILE A 41 -15.44 4.58 5.78
C ILE A 41 -15.55 3.97 7.16
N ASP A 42 -16.62 3.20 7.36
CA ASP A 42 -16.96 2.61 8.64
C ASP A 42 -16.52 1.15 8.73
N ALA A 43 -16.54 0.61 9.95
CA ALA A 43 -16.15 -0.77 10.21
C ALA A 43 -17.03 -1.78 9.45
N GLN A 44 -18.28 -1.39 9.17
CA GLN A 44 -19.24 -2.22 8.44
C GLN A 44 -18.80 -2.40 6.98
N TYR A 45 -18.40 -1.33 6.31
CA TYR A 45 -17.87 -1.41 4.94
C TYR A 45 -16.65 -2.33 4.85
N VAL A 46 -15.67 -2.16 5.74
CA VAL A 46 -14.45 -2.99 5.77
C VAL A 46 -14.81 -4.47 5.96
N LYS A 47 -15.72 -4.76 6.88
CA LYS A 47 -16.22 -6.11 7.14
C LYS A 47 -16.86 -6.74 5.90
N GLU A 48 -17.74 -6.01 5.23
CA GLU A 48 -18.43 -6.49 4.03
C GLU A 48 -17.45 -6.82 2.90
N VAL A 49 -16.47 -5.94 2.65
CA VAL A 49 -15.45 -6.17 1.62
C VAL A 49 -14.60 -7.39 1.94
N VAL A 50 -14.04 -7.47 3.15
CA VAL A 50 -13.14 -8.57 3.55
C VAL A 50 -13.88 -9.92 3.53
N MET A 51 -15.13 -9.95 4.00
CA MET A 51 -15.95 -11.16 3.95
C MET A 51 -16.33 -11.54 2.51
N GLY A 52 -16.64 -10.55 1.66
CA GLY A 52 -16.92 -10.78 0.24
C GLY A 52 -15.73 -11.42 -0.48
N VAL A 53 -14.52 -10.88 -0.28
CA VAL A 53 -13.29 -11.46 -0.84
C VAL A 53 -13.06 -12.88 -0.35
N LEU A 54 -13.25 -13.15 0.94
CA LEU A 54 -13.12 -14.52 1.47
C LEU A 54 -14.14 -15.48 0.82
N ALA A 55 -15.38 -15.03 0.61
CA ALA A 55 -16.40 -15.82 -0.07
C ALA A 55 -16.00 -16.15 -1.52
N GLU A 56 -15.43 -15.17 -2.25
CA GLU A 56 -14.89 -15.41 -3.58
C GLU A 56 -13.73 -16.42 -3.56
N CYS A 57 -12.79 -16.29 -2.61
CA CYS A 57 -11.69 -17.23 -2.45
C CYS A 57 -12.17 -18.66 -2.18
N LYS A 58 -13.27 -18.83 -1.45
CA LYS A 58 -13.88 -20.15 -1.19
C LYS A 58 -14.49 -20.80 -2.43
N GLN A 59 -14.95 -20.01 -3.39
CA GLN A 59 -15.53 -20.52 -4.64
C GLN A 59 -14.47 -20.98 -5.63
N LEU A 60 -13.20 -20.60 -5.42
CA LEU A 60 -12.11 -20.94 -6.32
C LEU A 60 -11.68 -22.40 -6.09
N LYS A 61 -11.65 -23.18 -7.17
CA LYS A 61 -11.22 -24.58 -7.15
C LYS A 61 -9.78 -24.65 -6.66
N SER A 62 -9.59 -25.13 -5.43
CA SER A 62 -8.30 -25.10 -4.76
C SER A 62 -7.76 -26.51 -4.46
N GLY A 63 -6.46 -26.69 -4.73
CA GLY A 63 -5.70 -27.89 -4.35
C GLY A 63 -5.56 -28.04 -2.82
N SER A 64 -5.05 -29.18 -2.34
CA SER A 64 -5.00 -29.49 -0.89
C SER A 64 -4.22 -28.47 -0.05
N ALA A 65 -3.10 -27.94 -0.58
CA ALA A 65 -2.32 -26.88 0.08
C ALA A 65 -3.09 -25.56 0.18
N GLN A 66 -3.82 -25.19 -0.88
CA GLN A 66 -4.64 -23.98 -0.94
C GLN A 66 -5.83 -24.06 0.03
N LYS A 67 -6.39 -25.26 0.27
CA LYS A 67 -7.44 -25.47 1.28
C LYS A 67 -6.97 -25.17 2.70
N ARG A 68 -5.72 -25.53 3.04
CA ARG A 68 -5.15 -25.24 4.37
C ARG A 68 -4.96 -23.74 4.59
N VAL A 69 -4.43 -23.05 3.58
CA VAL A 69 -4.28 -21.59 3.61
C VAL A 69 -5.63 -20.92 3.75
N LEU A 70 -6.63 -21.34 2.96
CA LEU A 70 -7.98 -20.80 3.03
C LEU A 70 -8.62 -20.98 4.42
N ALA A 71 -8.43 -22.13 5.05
CA ALA A 71 -8.95 -22.39 6.39
C ALA A 71 -8.28 -21.53 7.48
N ASP A 72 -6.96 -21.30 7.38
CA ASP A 72 -6.24 -20.39 8.29
C ASP A 72 -6.68 -18.94 8.08
N THR A 73 -6.75 -18.49 6.82
CA THR A 73 -7.23 -17.16 6.45
C THR A 73 -8.66 -16.93 6.94
N GLU A 74 -9.57 -17.90 6.78
CA GLU A 74 -10.93 -17.83 7.31
C GLU A 74 -10.95 -17.63 8.83
N ARG A 75 -10.11 -18.37 9.57
CA ARG A 75 -10.02 -18.24 11.03
C ARG A 75 -9.57 -16.84 11.43
N ARG A 76 -8.54 -16.31 10.75
CA ARG A 76 -8.01 -14.96 11.03
C ARG A 76 -9.03 -13.87 10.69
N ILE A 77 -9.71 -13.99 9.54
CA ILE A 77 -10.74 -13.03 9.14
C ILE A 77 -11.90 -13.03 10.13
N LYS A 78 -12.36 -14.20 10.61
CA LYS A 78 -13.39 -14.25 11.66
C LYS A 78 -12.96 -13.51 12.92
N GLY A 79 -11.75 -13.77 13.41
CA GLY A 79 -11.23 -13.07 14.58
C GLY A 79 -11.09 -11.55 14.37
N PHE A 80 -10.72 -11.13 13.17
CA PHE A 80 -10.66 -9.71 12.80
C PHE A 80 -12.05 -9.06 12.73
N VAL A 81 -13.04 -9.73 12.14
CA VAL A 81 -14.43 -9.26 12.12
C VAL A 81 -15.01 -9.14 13.53
N ASP A 82 -14.73 -10.10 14.42
CA ASP A 82 -15.16 -10.02 15.81
C ASP A 82 -14.54 -8.82 16.54
N GLN A 83 -13.28 -8.47 16.25
CA GLN A 83 -12.62 -7.28 16.80
C GLN A 83 -13.22 -5.98 16.26
N LEU A 84 -13.57 -5.95 14.97
CA LEU A 84 -14.28 -4.82 14.36
C LEU A 84 -15.66 -4.61 15.00
N ASP A 85 -16.45 -5.69 15.15
CA ASP A 85 -17.80 -5.62 15.72
C ASP A 85 -17.81 -5.17 17.19
N LYS A 86 -16.75 -5.50 17.94
CA LYS A 86 -16.55 -5.04 19.32
C LYS A 86 -15.99 -3.62 19.43
N GLY A 87 -15.61 -3.00 18.31
CA GLY A 87 -14.92 -1.71 18.32
C GLY A 87 -13.54 -1.75 18.99
N GLU A 88 -12.88 -2.92 18.98
CA GLU A 88 -11.54 -3.10 19.56
C GLU A 88 -10.44 -2.53 18.65
N ILE A 89 -10.77 -2.18 17.40
CA ILE A 89 -9.86 -1.59 16.42
C ILE A 89 -10.05 -0.08 16.39
N ASP A 90 -8.94 0.66 16.46
CA ASP A 90 -8.93 2.12 16.41
C ASP A 90 -9.59 2.65 15.13
N ALA A 91 -10.42 3.68 15.26
CA ALA A 91 -11.17 4.23 14.15
C ALA A 91 -10.29 4.73 13.00
N ARG A 92 -9.08 5.25 13.28
CA ARG A 92 -8.14 5.67 12.22
C ARG A 92 -7.62 4.47 11.44
N LEU A 93 -7.37 3.35 12.11
CA LEU A 93 -6.98 2.11 11.45
C LEU A 93 -8.13 1.57 10.60
N VAL A 94 -9.37 1.64 11.08
CA VAL A 94 -10.55 1.26 10.29
C VAL A 94 -10.66 2.12 9.02
N SER A 95 -10.48 3.44 9.12
CA SER A 95 -10.48 4.31 7.95
C SER A 95 -9.35 3.97 6.96
N SER A 96 -8.12 3.75 7.43
CA SER A 96 -7.01 3.34 6.55
C SER A 96 -7.23 1.97 5.90
N LEU A 97 -7.82 1.01 6.62
CA LEU A 97 -8.22 -0.29 6.06
C LEU A 97 -9.35 -0.12 5.04
N GLY A 98 -10.25 0.81 5.29
CA GLY A 98 -11.27 1.29 4.38
C GLY A 98 -10.71 1.76 3.05
N GLU A 99 -9.76 2.69 3.10
CA GLU A 99 -9.08 3.21 1.91
C GLU A 99 -8.34 2.09 1.14
N LEU A 100 -7.77 1.09 1.84
CA LEU A 100 -7.19 -0.08 1.20
C LEU A 100 -8.24 -0.97 0.51
N CYS A 101 -9.44 -1.07 1.07
CA CYS A 101 -10.57 -1.81 0.51
C CYS A 101 -11.17 -1.09 -0.71
N GLU A 102 -11.21 0.24 -0.69
CA GLU A 102 -11.61 1.07 -1.83
C GLU A 102 -10.54 1.13 -2.93
N GLY A 103 -9.26 1.05 -2.54
CA GLY A 103 -8.13 0.96 -3.45
C GLY A 103 -8.28 -0.20 -4.43
N GLU A 104 -7.54 -0.15 -5.53
CA GLU A 104 -7.63 -1.05 -6.69
C GLU A 104 -7.67 -2.57 -6.41
N TRP A 105 -7.54 -3.05 -5.17
CA TRP A 105 -7.56 -4.44 -4.75
C TRP A 105 -8.75 -5.25 -5.27
N LEU A 106 -9.99 -4.74 -5.17
CA LEU A 106 -11.17 -5.47 -5.68
C LEU A 106 -11.17 -5.57 -7.21
N ASN A 107 -10.79 -4.49 -7.90
CA ASN A 107 -10.64 -4.49 -9.35
C ASN A 107 -9.46 -5.36 -9.80
N ARG A 108 -8.37 -5.41 -9.02
CA ARG A 108 -7.19 -6.23 -9.24
C ARG A 108 -7.51 -7.71 -9.06
N LEU A 109 -8.25 -8.09 -8.02
CA LEU A 109 -8.68 -9.48 -7.81
C LEU A 109 -9.60 -9.95 -8.93
N ARG A 110 -10.55 -9.11 -9.35
CA ARG A 110 -11.43 -9.40 -10.49
C ARG A 110 -10.63 -9.54 -11.79
N PHE A 111 -9.70 -8.63 -12.04
CA PHE A 111 -8.78 -8.71 -13.18
C PHE A 111 -7.93 -9.99 -13.14
N LEU A 112 -7.37 -10.37 -11.98
CA LEU A 112 -6.58 -11.60 -11.83
C LEU A 112 -7.41 -12.87 -12.06
N LYS A 113 -8.69 -12.85 -11.66
CA LYS A 113 -9.66 -13.92 -11.95
C LYS A 113 -9.96 -14.01 -13.45
N GLU A 114 -10.18 -12.89 -14.12
CA GLU A 114 -10.45 -12.81 -15.56
C GLU A 114 -9.24 -13.22 -16.41
N GLN A 115 -8.02 -12.90 -15.96
CA GLN A 115 -6.77 -13.29 -16.61
C GLN A 115 -6.37 -14.75 -16.37
N GLY A 116 -7.17 -15.53 -15.64
CA GLY A 116 -6.85 -16.93 -15.34
C GLY A 116 -5.58 -17.08 -14.51
N PHE A 117 -5.16 -16.04 -13.78
CA PHE A 117 -3.95 -16.03 -12.96
C PHE A 117 -4.18 -16.77 -11.63
N TRP A 118 -4.74 -17.98 -11.71
CA TRP A 118 -4.48 -19.07 -10.78
C TRP A 118 -3.39 -19.94 -11.40
N LEU A 119 -2.24 -19.34 -11.68
CA LEU A 119 -1.10 -20.06 -12.22
C LEU A 119 -0.39 -20.81 -11.09
N GLY A 120 -0.68 -22.11 -11.04
CA GLY A 120 0.36 -23.14 -11.05
C GLY A 120 1.18 -23.31 -9.79
N PHE A 121 0.64 -24.06 -8.82
CA PHE A 121 1.46 -25.05 -8.12
C PHE A 121 0.75 -26.40 -8.32
N SER A 122 1.35 -27.23 -9.18
CA SER A 122 0.99 -28.63 -9.40
C SER A 122 0.95 -29.42 -8.11
#